data_AF-A0A945CP60-F1
#
_entry.id   AF-A0A945CP60-F1
#
_cell.length_a   1.000
_cell.length_b   1.000
_cell.length_c   1.000
_cell.angle_alpha   90.00
_cell.angle_beta   90.00
_cell.angle_gamma   90.00
#
_symmetry.space_group_name_H-M   'P 1'
#
loop_
_entity.id
_entity.type
_entity.pdbx_description
1 polymer ?
#
loop_
_entity_poly.entity_id
_entity_poly.type
_entity_poly.pdbx_seq_one_letter_code
_entity_poly.pdbx_strand_id
1 'polypeptide(L)'
;MSKFDPPIHRREPGGLVWIKVTAEDGTYGLGSTDTGHVAAILVRECLAPLIIGQEVGAIDLCNDLMWRGTISFGNEGLTARAVAGVDLALWDLWGKLVDQPVYRLAGGPQRREVEVYLTGNDVDWGLELGFRKFKLARPYGVFDGQ
;
A
#
# COMPACT_ATOMS: atom_id res chain seq x y z
N MET A 1 -33.37 -7.22 -13.37
CA MET A 1 -32.25 -8.01 -12.82
C MET A 1 -31.43 -7.08 -11.95
N SER A 2 -31.27 -7.40 -10.66
CA SER A 2 -30.39 -6.68 -9.74
C SER A 2 -28.99 -6.64 -10.37
N LYS A 3 -28.47 -5.44 -10.67
CA LYS A 3 -27.15 -5.19 -11.32
C LYS A 3 -25.95 -5.78 -10.56
N PHE A 4 -26.17 -6.35 -9.38
CA PHE A 4 -25.15 -6.92 -8.54
C PHE A 4 -25.45 -8.41 -8.39
N ASP A 5 -24.55 -9.24 -8.92
CA ASP A 5 -24.45 -10.61 -8.44
C ASP A 5 -24.23 -10.56 -6.92
N PRO A 6 -24.79 -11.53 -6.16
CA PRO A 6 -24.54 -11.59 -4.73
C PRO A 6 -23.02 -11.64 -4.51
N PRO A 7 -22.48 -10.88 -3.54
CA PRO A 7 -21.05 -10.88 -3.26
C PRO A 7 -20.61 -12.32 -3.03
N ILE A 8 -19.65 -12.78 -3.85
CA ILE A 8 -19.00 -14.07 -3.64
C ILE A 8 -18.42 -14.00 -2.22
N HIS A 9 -18.94 -14.83 -1.31
CA HIS A 9 -18.40 -14.97 0.04
C HIS A 9 -17.03 -15.64 -0.04
N ARG A 10 -16.03 -14.88 -0.48
CA ARG A 10 -14.63 -15.25 -0.32
C ARG A 10 -14.30 -15.13 1.16
N ARG A 11 -14.15 -16.29 1.83
CA ARG A 11 -13.27 -16.36 3.01
C ARG A 11 -11.85 -16.21 2.50
N GLU A 12 -11.43 -14.98 2.21
CA GLU A 12 -10.04 -14.68 1.90
C GLU A 12 -9.22 -14.75 3.19
N PRO A 13 -8.23 -15.66 3.32
CA PRO A 13 -7.15 -15.45 4.27
C PRO A 13 -6.47 -14.14 3.87
N GLY A 14 -6.69 -13.08 4.65
CA GLY A 14 -6.37 -11.72 4.21
C GLY A 14 -7.17 -10.70 5.00
N GLY A 15 -6.94 -9.43 4.69
CA GLY A 15 -7.54 -8.31 5.40
C GLY A 15 -6.58 -7.13 5.43
N LEU A 16 -7.14 -5.93 5.54
CA LEU A 16 -6.35 -4.72 5.74
C LEU A 16 -5.70 -4.76 7.12
N VAL A 17 -4.41 -4.50 7.17
CA VAL A 17 -3.68 -4.26 8.42
C VAL A 17 -3.05 -2.88 8.36
N TRP A 18 -3.11 -2.20 9.51
CA TRP A 18 -2.42 -0.95 9.74
C TRP A 18 -1.13 -1.19 10.51
N ILE A 19 -0.07 -0.52 10.07
CA ILE A 19 1.25 -0.52 10.68
C ILE A 19 1.47 0.87 11.25
N LYS A 20 1.88 0.93 12.52
CA LYS A 20 2.20 2.17 13.22
C LYS A 20 3.67 2.16 13.61
N VAL A 21 4.42 3.15 13.13
CA VAL A 21 5.81 3.40 13.57
C VAL A 21 5.79 4.64 14.44
N THR A 22 6.44 4.58 15.61
CA THR A 22 6.44 5.66 16.60
C THR A 22 7.88 6.11 16.86
N ALA A 23 8.14 7.40 16.74
CA ALA A 23 9.41 8.02 17.09
C ALA A 23 9.53 8.21 18.61
N GLU A 24 10.73 8.53 19.08
CA GLU A 24 11.02 8.72 20.51
C GLU A 24 10.22 9.86 21.14
N ASP A 25 9.87 10.88 20.37
CA ASP A 25 9.04 12.01 20.79
C ASP A 25 7.54 11.69 20.87
N GLY A 26 7.15 10.46 20.51
CA GLY A 26 5.77 9.99 20.48
C GLY A 26 5.02 10.29 19.18
N THR A 27 5.61 11.03 18.24
CA THR A 27 5.05 11.23 16.90
C THR A 27 4.98 9.88 16.20
N TYR A 28 3.89 9.61 15.48
CA TYR A 28 3.70 8.35 14.78
C TYR A 28 3.24 8.51 13.34
N GLY A 29 3.74 7.61 12.49
CA GLY A 29 3.29 7.41 11.11
C GLY A 29 2.46 6.15 10.95
N LEU A 30 1.62 6.14 9.92
CA LEU A 30 0.73 5.05 9.55
C LEU A 30 0.97 4.61 8.11
N GLY A 31 1.06 3.30 7.94
CA GLY A 31 1.03 2.64 6.65
C GLY A 31 0.02 1.50 6.69
N SER A 32 -0.39 1.01 5.52
CA SER A 32 -1.34 -0.09 5.44
C SER A 32 -0.96 -1.07 4.35
N THR A 33 -1.28 -2.35 4.58
CA THR A 33 -1.12 -3.43 3.60
C THR A 33 -2.30 -4.39 3.68
N ASP A 34 -2.49 -5.18 2.62
CA ASP A 34 -3.37 -6.34 2.64
C ASP A 34 -2.62 -7.59 3.18
N THR A 35 -3.23 -8.78 3.12
CA THR A 35 -2.78 -10.09 3.67
C THR A 35 -2.93 -10.34 5.18
N GLY A 36 -3.59 -9.43 5.91
CA GLY A 36 -4.11 -9.73 7.24
C GLY A 36 -3.02 -10.09 8.26
N HIS A 37 -3.34 -11.03 9.16
CA HIS A 37 -2.47 -11.41 10.27
C HIS A 37 -1.09 -11.93 9.85
N VAL A 38 -0.98 -12.53 8.65
CA VAL A 38 0.29 -13.07 8.16
C VAL A 38 1.29 -11.93 7.90
N ALA A 39 0.83 -10.83 7.30
CA ALA A 39 1.64 -9.62 7.14
C ALA A 39 2.08 -9.07 8.51
N ALA A 40 1.17 -9.04 9.48
CA ALA A 40 1.46 -8.54 10.82
C ALA A 40 2.56 -9.35 11.54
N ILE A 41 2.56 -10.68 11.40
CA ILE A 41 3.63 -11.52 11.93
C ILE A 41 4.96 -11.15 11.28
N LEU A 42 5.01 -11.07 9.94
CA LEU A 42 6.25 -10.73 9.23
C LEU A 42 6.79 -9.35 9.64
N VAL A 43 5.90 -8.35 9.77
CA VAL A 43 6.28 -7.02 10.25
C VAL A 43 6.87 -7.07 11.65
N ARG A 44 6.20 -7.73 12.61
CA ARG A 44 6.66 -7.76 14.01
C ARG A 44 7.92 -8.58 14.22
N GLU A 45 7.97 -9.77 13.63
CA GLU A 45 9.00 -10.77 13.94
C GLU A 45 10.25 -10.63 13.05
N CYS A 46 10.13 -10.00 11.87
CA CYS A 46 11.24 -9.93 10.91
C CYS A 46 11.63 -8.49 10.54
N LEU A 47 10.67 -7.61 10.25
CA LEU A 47 10.99 -6.27 9.74
C LEU A 47 11.29 -5.26 10.85
N ALA A 48 10.44 -5.18 11.87
CA ALA A 48 10.57 -4.22 12.96
C ALA A 48 11.93 -4.33 13.69
N PRO A 49 12.46 -5.52 14.01
CA PRO A 49 13.77 -5.64 14.67
C PRO A 49 14.94 -5.04 13.87
N LEU A 50 14.80 -4.91 12.55
CA LEU A 50 15.85 -4.38 11.67
C LEU A 50 15.89 -2.85 11.67
N ILE A 51 14.76 -2.20 11.93
CA ILE A 51 14.60 -0.75 11.75
C ILE A 51 14.39 0.02 13.07
N ILE A 52 14.08 -0.67 14.17
CA ILE A 52 13.98 -0.02 15.49
C ILE A 52 15.35 0.56 15.87
N GLY A 53 15.35 1.83 16.29
CA GLY A 53 16.55 2.58 16.64
C GLY A 53 17.25 3.26 15.46
N GLN A 54 16.75 3.09 14.23
CA GLN A 54 17.21 3.88 13.09
C GLN A 54 16.65 5.31 13.12
N GLU A 55 17.38 6.22 12.49
CA GLU A 55 16.92 7.59 12.27
C GLU A 55 15.73 7.60 11.29
N VAL A 56 14.70 8.39 11.59
CA VAL A 56 13.42 8.34 10.84
C VAL A 56 13.59 8.72 9.36
N GLY A 57 14.42 9.72 9.07
CA GLY A 57 14.71 10.16 7.70
C GLY A 57 15.59 9.20 6.90
N ALA A 58 16.19 8.19 7.54
CA ALA A 58 17.00 7.16 6.89
C ALA A 58 16.13 6.08 6.21
N ILE A 59 15.10 6.48 5.46
CA ILE A 59 14.11 5.58 4.86
C ILE A 59 14.77 4.59 3.90
N ASP A 60 15.70 5.04 3.04
CA ASP A 60 16.41 4.16 2.12
C ASP A 60 17.25 3.10 2.84
N LEU A 61 17.86 3.46 3.98
CA LEU A 61 18.59 2.51 4.81
C LEU A 61 17.63 1.48 5.43
N CYS A 62 16.52 1.94 6.00
CA CYS A 62 15.48 1.05 6.54
C CYS A 62 14.95 0.09 5.46
N ASN A 63 14.75 0.58 4.24
CA ASN A 63 14.31 -0.20 3.10
C ASN A 63 15.34 -1.27 2.70
N ASP A 64 16.62 -0.90 2.56
CA ASP A 64 17.72 -1.83 2.26
C ASP A 64 17.88 -2.90 3.35
N LEU A 65 17.80 -2.52 4.64
CA LEU A 65 17.84 -3.45 5.77
C LEU A 65 16.69 -4.46 5.70
N MET A 66 15.46 -4.00 5.46
CA MET A 66 14.29 -4.88 5.35
C MET A 66 14.43 -5.86 4.19
N TRP A 67 14.80 -5.41 2.99
CA TRP A 67 14.95 -6.30 1.83
C TRP A 67 16.09 -7.30 1.97
N ARG A 68 17.24 -6.87 2.49
CA ARG A 68 18.35 -7.79 2.78
C ARG A 68 17.97 -8.79 3.86
N GLY A 69 17.20 -8.36 4.86
CA GLY A 69 16.72 -9.20 5.94
C GLY A 69 15.75 -10.30 5.48
N THR A 70 15.04 -10.08 4.37
CA THR A 70 14.06 -11.05 3.85
C THR A 70 14.54 -11.85 2.64
N ILE A 71 15.75 -11.60 2.13
CA ILE A 71 16.24 -12.15 0.85
C ILE A 71 16.15 -13.69 0.76
N SER A 72 16.27 -14.40 1.89
CA SER A 72 16.25 -15.86 1.94
C SER A 72 14.85 -16.47 1.77
N PHE A 73 13.79 -15.68 1.96
CA PHE A 73 12.41 -16.19 1.92
C PHE A 73 11.40 -15.28 1.21
N GLY A 74 11.83 -14.13 0.67
CA GLY A 74 10.98 -13.40 -0.27
C GLY A 74 11.51 -12.05 -0.68
N ASN A 75 11.26 -11.72 -1.94
CA ASN A 75 11.40 -10.39 -2.53
C ASN A 75 10.11 -9.93 -3.25
N GLU A 76 9.03 -10.71 -3.13
CA GLU A 76 7.78 -10.52 -3.88
C GLU A 76 6.58 -10.88 -2.99
N GLY A 77 5.37 -10.70 -3.52
CA GLY A 77 4.13 -11.16 -2.89
C GLY A 77 3.92 -10.61 -1.47
N LEU A 78 3.70 -11.52 -0.52
CA LEU A 78 3.48 -11.21 0.90
C LEU A 78 4.61 -10.35 1.50
N THR A 79 5.86 -10.71 1.21
CA THR A 79 7.02 -9.99 1.77
C THR A 79 7.06 -8.56 1.25
N ALA A 80 6.90 -8.38 -0.06
CA ALA A 80 6.87 -7.05 -0.67
C ALA A 80 5.75 -6.18 -0.11
N ARG A 81 4.57 -6.76 0.14
CA ARG A 81 3.43 -6.09 0.75
C ARG A 81 3.71 -5.63 2.19
N ALA A 82 4.31 -6.50 3.00
CA ALA A 82 4.69 -6.17 4.36
C ALA A 82 5.74 -5.04 4.41
N VAL A 83 6.79 -5.13 3.57
CA VAL A 83 7.81 -4.08 3.45
C VAL A 83 7.18 -2.75 3.01
N ALA A 84 6.32 -2.77 2.00
CA ALA A 84 5.62 -1.57 1.54
C ALA A 84 4.75 -0.93 2.64
N GLY A 85 4.07 -1.74 3.46
CA GLY A 85 3.28 -1.24 4.57
C GLY A 85 4.13 -0.54 5.64
N VAL A 86 5.34 -1.02 5.92
CA VAL A 86 6.28 -0.38 6.84
C VAL A 86 6.87 0.89 6.22
N ASP A 87 7.28 0.82 4.95
CA ASP A 87 7.83 1.96 4.19
C ASP A 87 6.86 3.15 4.15
N LEU A 88 5.58 2.91 3.85
CA LEU A 88 4.54 3.94 3.90
C LEU A 88 4.40 4.57 5.30
N ALA A 89 4.52 3.77 6.36
CA ALA A 89 4.45 4.27 7.74
C ALA A 89 5.67 5.15 8.08
N LEU A 90 6.85 4.81 7.57
CA LEU A 90 8.06 5.63 7.73
C LEU A 90 7.94 6.97 6.99
N TRP A 91 7.43 6.96 5.75
CA TRP A 91 7.17 8.20 5.00
C TRP A 91 6.14 9.11 5.69
N ASP A 92 5.05 8.55 6.20
CA ASP A 92 4.05 9.31 6.96
C ASP A 92 4.64 9.88 8.26
N LEU A 93 5.45 9.10 8.98
CA LEU A 93 6.15 9.56 10.18
C LEU A 93 7.12 10.70 9.85
N TRP A 94 7.95 10.53 8.84
CA TRP A 94 8.93 11.55 8.44
C TRP A 94 8.24 12.85 8.04
N GLY A 95 7.18 12.77 7.23
CA GLY A 95 6.36 13.92 6.84
C GLY A 95 5.81 14.70 8.04
N LYS A 96 5.30 13.99 9.06
CA LYS A 96 4.80 14.62 10.29
C LYS A 96 5.90 15.28 11.11
N LEU A 97 7.07 14.64 11.25
CA LEU A 97 8.18 15.18 12.03
C LEU A 97 8.75 16.47 11.42
N VAL A 98 8.79 16.57 10.09
CA VAL A 98 9.33 17.75 9.39
C VAL A 98 8.24 18.74 8.95
N ASP A 99 6.99 18.50 9.35
CA ASP A 99 5.80 19.30 8.97
C ASP A 99 5.71 19.54 7.45
N GLN A 100 5.90 18.47 6.66
CA GLN A 100 5.78 18.51 5.21
C GLN A 100 4.91 17.37 4.68
N PRO A 101 4.09 17.64 3.64
CA PRO A 101 3.45 16.55 2.91
C PRO A 101 4.50 15.71 2.17
N VAL A 102 4.30 14.38 2.15
CA VAL A 102 5.24 13.40 1.57
C VAL A 102 5.68 13.75 0.14
N TYR A 103 4.79 14.26 -0.71
CA TYR A 103 5.17 14.63 -2.09
C TYR A 103 6.26 15.72 -2.16
N ARG A 104 6.37 16.59 -1.14
CA ARG A 104 7.45 17.59 -1.08
C ARG A 104 8.79 16.95 -0.75
N LEU A 105 8.76 15.90 0.06
CA LEU A 105 9.94 15.12 0.42
C LEU A 105 10.39 14.23 -0.75
N ALA A 106 9.45 13.73 -1.54
CA ALA A 106 9.70 12.92 -2.74
C ALA A 106 9.98 13.74 -4.02
N GLY A 107 10.72 14.85 -3.89
CA GLY A 107 11.18 15.66 -5.04
C GLY A 107 10.31 16.86 -5.42
N GLY A 108 9.24 17.14 -4.67
CA GLY A 108 8.48 18.39 -4.82
C GLY A 108 7.35 18.36 -5.85
N PRO A 109 6.55 19.44 -5.91
CA PRO A 109 5.42 19.52 -6.83
C PRO A 109 5.89 19.67 -8.29
N GLN A 110 5.54 18.69 -9.13
CA GLN A 110 5.77 18.76 -10.58
C GLN A 110 4.54 19.21 -11.38
N ARG A 111 3.34 19.15 -10.78
CA ARG A 111 2.06 19.50 -11.39
C ARG A 111 1.10 20.06 -10.35
N ARG A 112 0.13 20.87 -10.78
CA ARG A 112 -0.88 21.48 -9.90
C ARG A 112 -2.05 20.54 -9.60
N GLU A 113 -2.34 19.62 -10.51
CA GLU A 113 -3.41 18.63 -10.40
C GLU A 113 -2.99 17.30 -11.02
N VAL A 114 -3.64 16.20 -10.61
CA VAL A 114 -3.40 14.85 -11.12
C VAL A 114 -4.67 14.36 -11.80
N GLU A 115 -4.62 14.11 -13.10
CA GLU A 115 -5.73 13.48 -13.81
C GLU A 115 -5.84 12.00 -13.40
N VAL A 116 -7.04 11.58 -12.98
CA VAL A 116 -7.32 10.21 -12.54
C VAL A 116 -8.18 9.46 -13.55
N TYR A 117 -8.19 8.13 -13.46
CA TYR A 117 -9.03 7.25 -14.27
C TYR A 117 -9.87 6.35 -13.35
N LEU A 118 -11.02 5.88 -13.84
CA LEU A 118 -11.91 5.01 -13.08
C LEU A 118 -11.62 3.54 -13.42
N THR A 119 -11.43 2.71 -12.39
CA THR A 119 -11.41 1.25 -12.54
C THR A 119 -12.79 0.72 -12.16
N GLY A 120 -13.50 0.13 -13.10
CA GLY A 120 -14.86 -0.36 -12.90
C GLY A 120 -15.58 -0.58 -14.22
N ASN A 121 -16.65 -1.38 -14.20
CA ASN A 121 -17.38 -1.75 -15.41
C ASN A 121 -18.64 -0.88 -15.63
N ASP A 122 -19.02 -0.02 -14.68
CA ASP A 122 -20.11 0.95 -14.84
C ASP A 122 -19.56 2.25 -15.46
N VAL A 123 -19.47 2.25 -16.80
CA VAL A 123 -18.92 3.37 -17.58
C VAL A 123 -19.86 4.56 -17.55
N ASP A 124 -21.17 4.35 -17.65
CA ASP A 124 -22.17 5.41 -17.66
C ASP A 124 -22.10 6.22 -16.36
N TRP A 125 -22.07 5.54 -15.22
CA TRP A 125 -21.91 6.19 -13.93
C TRP A 125 -20.58 6.96 -13.81
N GLY A 126 -19.48 6.38 -14.31
CA GLY A 126 -18.21 7.09 -14.28
C GLY A 126 -18.16 8.32 -15.22
N LEU A 127 -18.87 8.30 -16.35
CA LEU A 127 -19.05 9.47 -17.22
C LEU A 127 -19.86 10.57 -16.51
N GLU A 128 -20.92 10.22 -15.78
CA GLU A 128 -21.69 11.17 -14.96
C GLU A 128 -20.83 11.85 -13.88
N LEU A 129 -19.87 11.12 -13.30
CA LEU A 129 -18.89 11.65 -12.34
C LEU A 129 -17.76 12.47 -12.99
N GLY A 130 -17.72 12.57 -14.32
CA GLY A 130 -16.74 13.36 -15.07
C GLY A 130 -15.44 12.62 -15.41
N PHE A 131 -15.35 11.31 -15.19
CA PHE A 131 -14.21 10.53 -15.64
C PHE A 131 -14.20 10.40 -17.16
N ARG A 132 -13.00 10.42 -17.75
CA ARG A 132 -12.80 10.29 -19.21
C ARG A 132 -12.00 9.06 -19.60
N LYS A 133 -11.35 8.42 -18.63
CA LYS A 133 -10.45 7.28 -18.81
C LYS A 133 -10.91 6.15 -17.90
N PHE A 134 -10.96 4.95 -18.46
CA PHE A 134 -11.55 3.78 -17.81
C PHE A 134 -10.64 2.56 -17.94
N LYS A 135 -10.55 1.78 -16.85
CA LYS A 135 -9.97 0.44 -16.87
C LYS A 135 -11.07 -0.56 -16.55
N LEU A 136 -11.50 -1.29 -17.57
CA LEU A 136 -12.57 -2.28 -17.48
C LEU A 136 -11.99 -3.63 -17.08
N ALA A 137 -12.67 -4.34 -16.17
CA ALA A 137 -12.38 -5.72 -15.87
C ALA A 137 -12.91 -6.61 -16.99
N ARG A 138 -12.06 -7.50 -17.52
CA ARG A 138 -12.45 -8.48 -18.53
C ARG A 138 -13.43 -9.47 -17.91
N PRO A 139 -14.66 -9.60 -18.43
CA PRO A 139 -15.65 -10.52 -17.87
C PRO A 139 -15.37 -11.98 -18.22
N TYR A 140 -14.54 -12.23 -19.24
CA TYR A 140 -14.24 -13.56 -19.77
C TYR A 140 -12.73 -13.79 -19.87
N GLY A 141 -12.31 -14.98 -19.47
CA GLY A 141 -10.95 -15.50 -19.59
C GLY A 141 -10.76 -16.38 -20.82
N VAL A 142 -9.55 -16.93 -20.96
CA VAL A 142 -9.14 -17.75 -22.11
C VAL A 142 -9.94 -19.06 -22.27
N PHE A 143 -10.60 -19.52 -21.19
CA PHE A 143 -11.39 -20.76 -21.19
C PHE A 143 -12.87 -20.54 -21.52
N ASP A 144 -13.31 -19.28 -21.66
CA ASP A 144 -14.71 -18.94 -21.95
C ASP A 144 -15.03 -18.94 -23.47
N GLY A 145 -14.08 -19.38 -24.31
CA GLY A 145 -14.34 -19.80 -25.69
C GLY A 145 -14.54 -18.68 -26.73
N GLN A 146 -13.80 -17.58 -26.64
CA GLN A 146 -13.73 -16.54 -27.68
C GLN A 146 -12.41 -16.58 -28.44
#